data_AF-A0A956QM46-F1
#
_entry.id   AF-A0A956QM46-F1
#
_cell.length_a   1.000
_cell.length_b   1.000
_cell.length_c   1.000
_cell.angle_alpha   90.00
_cell.angle_beta   90.00
_cell.angle_gamma   90.00
#
_symmetry.space_group_name_H-M   'P 1'
#
loop_
_entity.id
_entity.type
_entity.pdbx_description
1 polymer ?
#
loop_
_entity_poly.entity_id
_entity_poly.type
_entity_poly.pdbx_seq_one_letter_code
_entity_poly.pdbx_strand_id
1 'polypeptide(L)'
;MLARLEAGFQRERRFTADASHELRTPLTAMITIIISTLARPRTPTEYERVLIDLSEETGRLRTLVEGLLQLTHSDAPARPAVKEPVDLSTLLADVTDSLRVLAEEKHLTLTPTVPAG
;
A
#
# COMPACT_ATOMS: atom_id res chain seq x y z
N MET A 1 31.56 9.89 11.42
CA MET A 1 30.26 9.67 12.10
C MET A 1 29.24 10.77 11.80
N LEU A 2 29.58 12.06 11.93
CA LEU A 2 28.67 13.18 11.57
C LEU A 2 28.05 13.05 10.16
N ALA A 3 28.86 12.74 9.14
CA ALA A 3 28.37 12.58 7.77
C ALA A 3 27.31 11.45 7.61
N ARG A 4 27.35 10.39 8.43
CA ARG A 4 26.31 9.33 8.41
C ARG A 4 25.02 9.81 9.05
N LEU A 5 25.12 10.63 10.10
CA LEU A 5 23.98 11.20 10.82
C LEU A 5 23.26 12.24 9.95
N GLU A 6 24.03 13.12 9.31
CA GLU A 6 23.52 14.13 8.40
C GLU A 6 22.89 13.51 7.15
N ALA A 7 23.48 12.46 6.59
CA ALA A 7 22.86 11.67 5.53
C ALA A 7 21.56 10.98 5.99
N GLY A 8 21.45 10.60 7.27
CA GLY A 8 20.21 10.07 7.87
C GLY A 8 19.10 11.11 7.90
N PHE A 9 19.36 12.29 8.45
CA PHE A 9 18.39 13.38 8.49
C PHE A 9 17.95 13.87 7.11
N GLN A 10 18.86 13.90 6.13
CA GLN A 10 18.50 14.25 4.75
C GLN A 10 17.59 13.21 4.11
N ARG A 11 17.81 11.92 4.37
CA ARG A 11 16.91 10.85 3.92
C ARG A 11 15.54 10.96 4.55
N GLU A 12 15.46 11.18 5.85
CA GLU A 12 14.20 11.35 6.57
C GLU A 12 13.42 12.56 6.04
N ARG A 13 14.07 13.72 5.90
CA ARG A 13 13.43 14.92 5.34
C ARG A 13 12.90 14.72 3.93
N ARG A 14 13.68 14.09 3.05
CA ARG A 14 13.26 13.80 1.68
C ARG A 14 12.09 12.82 1.68
N PHE A 15 12.15 11.77 2.48
CA PHE A 15 11.05 10.82 2.63
C PHE A 15 9.76 11.49 3.12
N THR A 16 9.83 12.32 4.17
CA THR A 16 8.65 13.03 4.67
C THR A 16 8.09 14.01 3.63
N ALA A 17 8.94 14.68 2.86
CA ALA A 17 8.52 15.57 1.78
C ALA A 17 7.80 14.78 0.68
N ASP A 18 8.40 13.70 0.20
CA ASP A 18 7.84 12.84 -0.85
C ASP A 18 6.50 12.24 -0.40
N ALA A 19 6.44 11.70 0.82
CA ALA A 19 5.20 11.19 1.42
C ALA A 19 4.11 12.27 1.51
N SER A 20 4.46 13.48 1.95
CA SER A 20 3.51 14.59 2.05
C SER A 20 2.96 15.01 0.67
N HIS A 21 3.80 14.98 -0.36
CA HIS A 21 3.39 15.27 -1.73
C HIS A 21 2.46 14.20 -2.28
N GLU A 22 2.83 12.93 -2.13
CA GLU A 22 2.04 11.78 -2.60
C GLU A 22 0.68 11.69 -1.89
N LEU A 23 0.58 12.03 -0.60
CA LEU A 23 -0.70 12.07 0.13
C LEU A 23 -1.57 13.27 -0.27
N ARG A 24 -0.97 14.42 -0.61
CA ARG A 24 -1.71 15.64 -0.94
C ARG A 24 -2.52 15.49 -2.23
N THR A 25 -1.99 14.78 -3.22
CA THR A 25 -2.63 14.58 -4.53
C THR A 25 -4.00 13.88 -4.42
N PRO A 26 -4.11 12.64 -3.90
CA PRO A 26 -5.41 11.96 -3.76
C PRO A 26 -6.35 12.72 -2.83
N LEU A 27 -5.83 13.34 -1.76
CA LEU A 27 -6.66 14.16 -0.86
C LEU A 27 -7.28 15.37 -1.57
N THR A 28 -6.49 16.08 -2.39
CA THR A 28 -6.96 17.22 -3.18
C THR A 28 -7.99 16.80 -4.23
N ALA A 29 -7.78 15.64 -4.86
CA ALA A 29 -8.72 15.07 -5.81
C ALA A 29 -10.07 14.76 -5.13
N MET A 30 -10.06 14.09 -3.98
CA MET A 30 -11.28 13.78 -3.21
C MET A 30 -12.04 15.05 -2.81
N ILE A 31 -11.33 16.06 -2.27
CA ILE A 31 -11.94 17.34 -1.90
C ILE A 31 -12.60 18.00 -3.12
N THR A 32 -11.93 17.98 -4.27
CA THR A 32 -12.44 18.57 -5.51
C THR A 32 -13.71 17.85 -5.98
N ILE A 33 -13.70 16.51 -5.96
CA ILE A 33 -14.86 15.68 -6.31
C ILE A 33 -16.05 16.01 -5.40
N ILE A 34 -15.82 16.10 -4.09
CA ILE A 34 -16.86 16.41 -3.11
C ILE A 34 -17.44 17.80 -3.35
N ILE A 35 -16.60 18.84 -3.46
CA ILE A 35 -17.05 20.22 -3.68
C ILE A 35 -17.83 20.33 -5.00
N SER A 36 -17.30 19.75 -6.09
CA SER A 36 -17.96 19.71 -7.41
C SER A 36 -19.31 18.99 -7.36
N THR A 37 -19.42 17.95 -6.53
CA THR A 37 -20.64 17.16 -6.39
C THR A 37 -21.70 17.91 -5.59
N LEU A 38 -21.31 18.63 -4.55
CA LEU A 38 -22.21 19.43 -3.74
C LEU A 38 -22.62 20.76 -4.39
N ALA A 39 -21.91 21.22 -5.43
CA ALA A 39 -22.19 22.49 -6.10
C ALA A 39 -23.56 22.55 -6.80
N ARG A 40 -24.17 21.39 -7.11
CA ARG A 40 -25.51 21.31 -7.71
C ARG A 40 -26.17 19.96 -7.45
N PRO A 41 -27.51 19.88 -7.42
CA PRO A 41 -28.22 18.61 -7.37
C PRO A 41 -27.81 17.71 -8.55
N ARG A 42 -27.70 16.40 -8.30
CA ARG A 42 -27.41 15.37 -9.30
C ARG A 42 -28.43 14.25 -9.24
N THR A 43 -28.48 13.44 -10.28
CA THR A 43 -29.28 12.21 -10.30
C THR A 43 -28.69 11.16 -9.35
N PRO A 44 -29.49 10.19 -8.85
CA PRO A 44 -28.97 9.10 -8.02
C PRO A 44 -27.79 8.34 -8.67
N THR A 45 -27.88 8.04 -9.96
CA THR A 45 -26.82 7.34 -10.72
C THR A 45 -25.52 8.14 -10.81
N GLU A 46 -25.60 9.47 -10.89
CA GLU A 46 -24.40 10.32 -10.86
C GLU A 46 -23.77 10.36 -9.46
N TYR A 47 -24.56 10.32 -8.40
CA TYR A 47 -24.03 10.19 -7.03
C TYR A 47 -23.35 8.83 -6.81
N GLU A 48 -23.94 7.74 -7.29
CA GLU A 48 -23.32 6.41 -7.24
C GLU A 48 -21.94 6.39 -7.91
N ARG A 49 -21.81 7.00 -9.11
CA ARG A 49 -20.53 7.14 -9.79
C ARG A 49 -19.51 7.93 -8.99
N VAL A 50 -19.91 9.06 -8.40
CA VAL A 50 -19.03 9.85 -7.53
C VAL A 50 -18.55 9.06 -6.32
N LEU A 51 -19.43 8.24 -5.72
CA LEU A 51 -19.07 7.40 -4.59
C LEU A 51 -18.07 6.30 -4.98
N ILE A 52 -18.20 5.73 -6.19
CA ILE A 52 -17.22 4.79 -6.75
C ILE A 52 -15.87 5.50 -6.92
N ASP A 53 -15.83 6.67 -7.54
CA ASP A 53 -14.59 7.44 -7.75
C ASP A 53 -13.90 7.79 -6.41
N LEU A 54 -14.68 8.20 -5.40
CA LEU A 54 -14.18 8.45 -4.05
C LEU A 54 -13.67 7.16 -3.37
N SER A 55 -14.34 6.04 -3.59
CA SER A 55 -13.91 4.74 -3.05
C SER A 55 -12.54 4.33 -3.62
N GLU A 56 -12.28 4.60 -4.89
CA GLU A 56 -10.96 4.34 -5.48
C GLU A 56 -9.88 5.24 -4.88
N GLU A 57 -10.14 6.54 -4.72
CA GLU A 57 -9.15 7.45 -4.15
C GLU A 57 -8.85 7.19 -2.67
N THR A 58 -9.88 6.83 -1.90
CA THR A 58 -9.68 6.39 -0.52
C THR A 58 -8.87 5.10 -0.44
N GLY A 59 -9.06 4.17 -1.39
CA GLY A 59 -8.23 2.98 -1.54
C GLY A 59 -6.76 3.32 -1.82
N ARG A 60 -6.51 4.23 -2.77
CA ARG A 60 -5.15 4.71 -3.09
C ARG A 60 -4.48 5.38 -1.89
N LEU A 61 -5.20 6.25 -1.18
CA LEU A 61 -4.69 6.90 0.03
C LEU A 61 -4.38 5.88 1.13
N ARG A 62 -5.23 4.87 1.33
CA ARG A 62 -5.00 3.79 2.31
C ARG A 62 -3.69 3.06 2.02
N THR A 63 -3.46 2.63 0.78
CA THR A 63 -2.23 1.92 0.40
C THR A 63 -0.98 2.78 0.63
N LEU A 64 -1.03 4.08 0.34
CA LEU A 64 0.08 4.99 0.65
C LEU A 64 0.35 5.06 2.16
N VAL A 65 -0.69 5.24 2.98
CA VAL A 65 -0.56 5.29 4.45
C VAL A 65 -0.01 3.97 5.00
N GLU A 66 -0.52 2.83 4.54
CA GLU A 66 -0.02 1.50 4.93
C GLU A 66 1.46 1.32 4.58
N GLY A 67 1.87 1.74 3.38
CA GLY A 67 3.27 1.72 2.96
C GLY A 67 4.17 2.58 3.85
N LEU A 68 3.73 3.78 4.21
CA LEU A 68 4.46 4.65 5.14
C LEU A 68 4.60 4.01 6.54
N LEU A 69 3.53 3.40 7.05
CA LEU A 69 3.56 2.69 8.34
C LEU A 69 4.52 1.50 8.32
N GLN A 70 4.54 0.71 7.23
CA GLN A 70 5.49 -0.41 7.09
C GLN A 70 6.96 0.06 7.12
N LEU A 71 7.26 1.19 6.50
CA LEU A 71 8.61 1.77 6.52
C LEU A 71 9.02 2.20 7.93
N THR A 72 8.10 2.80 8.69
CA THR A 72 8.39 3.17 10.10
C THR A 72 8.62 1.96 11.00
N HIS A 73 8.00 0.82 10.72
CA HIS A 73 8.22 -0.42 11.47
C HIS A 73 9.49 -1.15 11.04
N SER A 74 9.96 -0.95 9.81
CA SER A 74 11.17 -1.59 9.28
C SER A 74 12.47 -0.97 9.81
N ASP A 75 12.41 0.27 10.31
CA ASP A 75 13.53 0.96 10.99
C ASP A 75 13.68 0.57 12.48
N ALA A 76 12.74 -0.18 13.04
CA ALA A 76 12.98 -0.85 14.32
C ALA A 76 14.14 -1.83 14.13
N PRO A 77 15.11 -1.90 15.07
CA PRO A 77 16.19 -2.87 14.97
C PRO A 77 15.57 -4.25 14.78
N ALA A 78 15.80 -4.82 13.59
CA ALA A 78 15.24 -6.12 13.22
C ALA A 78 15.53 -7.06 14.39
N ARG A 79 14.46 -7.51 15.06
CA ARG A 79 14.59 -8.54 16.08
C ARG A 79 15.36 -9.66 15.40
N PRO A 80 16.52 -10.11 15.94
CA PRO A 80 17.37 -11.04 15.23
C PRO A 80 16.51 -12.22 14.78
N ALA A 81 16.34 -12.36 13.47
CA ALA A 81 15.51 -13.41 12.91
C ALA A 81 16.08 -14.74 13.38
N VAL A 82 15.29 -15.52 14.11
CA VAL A 82 15.67 -16.87 14.50
C VAL A 82 15.77 -17.66 13.20
N LYS A 83 17.00 -18.06 12.85
CA LYS A 83 17.22 -18.91 11.69
C LYS A 83 16.96 -20.34 12.10
N GLU A 84 15.87 -20.90 11.60
CA GLU A 84 15.51 -22.30 11.77
C GLU A 84 15.21 -22.95 10.41
N PRO A 85 15.32 -24.28 10.29
CA PRO A 85 14.86 -24.98 9.09
C PRO A 85 13.36 -24.72 8.87
N VAL A 86 12.98 -24.35 7.64
CA VAL A 86 11.60 -24.09 7.23
C VAL A 86 11.23 -25.02 6.07
N ASP A 87 10.06 -25.65 6.14
CA ASP A 87 9.49 -26.39 5.01
C ASP A 87 8.96 -25.40 3.97
N LEU A 88 9.72 -25.23 2.88
CA LEU A 88 9.35 -24.34 1.78
C LEU A 88 8.07 -24.80 1.06
N SER A 89 7.72 -26.08 1.14
CA SER A 89 6.50 -26.62 0.51
C SER A 89 5.27 -26.12 1.26
N THR A 90 5.28 -26.20 2.60
CA THR A 90 4.21 -25.68 3.45
C THR A 90 4.10 -24.17 3.31
N LEU A 91 5.23 -23.46 3.38
CA LEU A 91 5.23 -22.00 3.25
C LEU A 91 4.67 -21.54 1.90
N LEU A 92 5.06 -22.20 0.80
CA LEU A 92 4.54 -21.87 -0.53
C LEU A 92 3.06 -22.22 -0.67
N ALA A 93 2.59 -23.31 -0.06
CA ALA A 93 1.16 -23.63 -0.04
C ALA A 93 0.35 -22.54 0.68
N ASP A 94 0.78 -22.13 1.87
CA ASP A 94 0.12 -21.10 2.68
C ASP A 94 0.04 -19.75 1.96
N VAL A 95 1.15 -19.34 1.32
CA VAL A 95 1.21 -18.10 0.54
C VAL A 95 0.34 -18.18 -0.71
N THR A 96 0.35 -19.33 -1.41
CA THR A 96 -0.47 -19.53 -2.62
C THR A 96 -1.96 -19.47 -2.28
N ASP A 97 -2.38 -20.11 -1.19
CA ASP A 97 -3.76 -20.07 -0.72
C ASP A 97 -4.17 -18.66 -0.27
N SER A 98 -3.29 -17.95 0.44
CA SER A 98 -3.55 -16.56 0.87
C SER A 98 -3.75 -15.61 -0.32
N LEU A 99 -3.06 -15.85 -1.44
CA LEU A 99 -3.13 -15.02 -2.64
C LEU A 99 -4.17 -15.49 -3.66
N ARG A 100 -4.84 -16.62 -3.41
CA ARG A 100 -5.75 -17.27 -4.37
C ARG A 100 -6.90 -16.36 -4.79
N VAL A 101 -7.56 -15.71 -3.83
CA VAL A 101 -8.68 -14.80 -4.08
C VAL A 101 -8.26 -13.65 -4.99
N LEU A 102 -7.11 -13.04 -4.71
CA LEU A 102 -6.57 -11.94 -5.51
C LEU A 102 -6.15 -12.40 -6.92
N ALA A 103 -5.63 -13.62 -7.03
CA ALA A 103 -5.26 -14.20 -8.33
C ALA A 103 -6.50 -14.48 -9.19
N GLU A 104 -7.58 -15.00 -8.59
CA GLU A 104 -8.86 -15.25 -9.27
C GLU A 104 -9.50 -13.94 -9.75
N GLU A 105 -9.53 -12.89 -8.91
CA GLU A 105 -10.01 -11.56 -9.28
C GLU A 105 -9.27 -10.97 -10.50
N LYS A 106 -7.99 -11.32 -10.66
CA LYS A 106 -7.14 -10.85 -11.76
C LYS A 106 -7.01 -11.84 -12.92
N HIS A 107 -7.73 -12.96 -12.88
CA HIS A 107 -7.63 -14.05 -13.85
C HIS A 107 -6.19 -14.58 -14.05
N LEU A 108 -5.44 -14.69 -12.95
CA LEU A 108 -4.07 -15.19 -12.93
C LEU A 108 -4.03 -16.59 -12.31
N THR A 109 -3.15 -17.45 -12.84
CA THR A 109 -2.89 -18.78 -12.30
C THR A 109 -1.61 -18.78 -11.48
N LEU A 110 -1.67 -19.23 -10.23
CA LEU A 110 -0.51 -19.43 -9.38
C LEU A 110 -0.06 -20.90 -9.41
N THR A 111 1.19 -21.14 -9.76
CA THR A 111 1.80 -22.48 -9.78
C THR A 111 2.99 -22.53 -8.83
N PRO A 112 2.84 -23.00 -7.58
CA PRO A 112 3.96 -23.17 -6.67
C PRO A 112 4.89 -24.28 -7.19
N THR A 113 6.20 -24.02 -7.21
CA THR A 113 7.22 -25.01 -7.59
C THR A 113 8.35 -24.96 -6.57
N VAL A 114 8.56 -26.09 -5.88
CA VAL A 114 9.73 -26.30 -5.00
C VAL A 114 10.67 -27.25 -5.74
N PRO A 115 11.89 -26.84 -6.09
CA PRO A 115 12.89 -27.77 -6.62
C PRO A 115 13.18 -28.84 -5.57
N ALA A 116 13.29 -30.10 -5.98
CA ALA A 116 13.80 -31.14 -5.10
C ALA A 116 15.26 -30.79 -4.73
N GLY A 117 15.51 -30.57 -3.44
CA GLY A 117 16.83 -30.36 -2.86
C GLY A 117 17.44 -31.66 -2.38
#